data_AF-A0A5E4N226-F1
#
_entry.id   AF-A0A5E4N226-F1
#
_cell.length_a   1.000
_cell.length_b   1.000
_cell.length_c   1.000
_cell.angle_alpha   90.00
_cell.angle_beta   90.00
_cell.angle_gamma   90.00
#
_symmetry.space_group_name_H-M   'P 1'
#
loop_
_entity.id
_entity.type
_entity.pdbx_description
1 polymer ?
#
loop_
_entity_poly.entity_id
_entity_poly.type
_entity_poly.pdbx_seq_one_letter_code
_entity_poly.pdbx_strand_id
1 'polypeptide(L)'
;MTEAIEDEKSKTNEVKKLVKNATDLQRLKLDRLMKNPDKPVYIPEPRSDKKTPHVPEFVRNVMGSSAGAGSGEFHVYRHLRRKEYARQKHIQLKADKELLEEAYRQKILENKQMAEERTAKKRLKRLKRKKALKEKIQISKKKNTKDTSNESDTSSDNEDKKKSDS
;
A
#
# COMPACT_ATOMS: atom_id res chain seq x y z
N MET A 1 5.44 -0.08 -71.71
CA MET A 1 5.62 0.82 -70.56
C MET A 1 4.24 1.27 -70.08
N THR A 2 3.66 0.58 -69.11
CA THR A 2 2.50 1.05 -68.34
C THR A 2 2.47 0.24 -67.03
N GLU A 3 3.23 0.69 -66.04
CA GLU A 3 3.05 0.29 -64.64
C GLU A 3 1.98 1.21 -64.05
N ALA A 4 0.84 0.65 -63.67
CA ALA A 4 -0.17 1.33 -62.86
C ALA A 4 -0.08 0.77 -61.44
N ILE A 5 0.34 1.66 -60.54
CA ILE A 5 0.38 1.51 -59.09
C ILE A 5 -1.06 1.42 -58.58
N GLU A 6 -1.48 0.26 -58.10
CA GLU A 6 -2.71 0.09 -57.32
C GLU A 6 -2.37 0.09 -55.83
N ASP A 7 -2.28 1.29 -55.23
CA ASP A 7 -2.26 1.50 -53.78
C ASP A 7 -3.34 2.54 -53.42
N GLU A 8 -4.59 2.23 -53.74
CA GLU A 8 -5.76 3.01 -53.32
C GLU A 8 -6.16 2.62 -51.88
N LYS A 9 -5.50 3.29 -50.95
CA LYS A 9 -6.00 3.75 -49.64
C LYS A 9 -7.42 3.27 -49.27
N SER A 10 -7.52 2.11 -48.64
CA SER A 10 -8.65 1.77 -47.77
C SER A 10 -8.55 2.61 -46.48
N LYS A 11 -8.90 3.89 -46.55
CA LYS A 11 -9.23 4.70 -45.36
C LYS A 11 -10.55 4.16 -44.81
N THR A 12 -10.48 3.08 -44.06
CA THR A 12 -11.59 2.57 -43.25
C THR A 12 -11.99 3.70 -42.30
N ASN A 13 -13.23 4.17 -42.43
CA ASN A 13 -13.83 5.14 -41.53
C ASN A 13 -13.75 4.63 -40.09
N GLU A 14 -12.74 5.05 -39.32
CA GLU A 14 -12.66 4.78 -37.90
C GLU A 14 -13.80 5.56 -37.22
N VAL A 15 -14.96 4.91 -37.07
CA VAL A 15 -16.04 5.41 -36.24
C VAL A 15 -15.46 5.60 -34.84
N LYS A 16 -15.37 6.86 -34.39
CA LYS A 16 -14.89 7.20 -33.05
C LYS A 16 -15.77 6.44 -32.04
N LYS A 17 -15.22 5.36 -31.47
CA LYS A 17 -15.91 4.54 -30.48
C LYS A 17 -16.14 5.40 -29.25
N LEU A 18 -17.36 5.90 -29.10
CA LEU A 18 -17.76 6.71 -27.97
C LEU A 18 -17.81 5.80 -26.74
N VAL A 19 -17.13 6.22 -25.69
CA VAL A 19 -17.14 5.52 -24.40
C VAL A 19 -18.49 5.74 -23.74
N LYS A 20 -19.20 4.66 -23.40
CA LYS A 20 -20.46 4.74 -22.65
C LYS A 20 -20.27 4.23 -21.22
N ASN A 21 -19.52 3.14 -21.05
CA ASN A 21 -19.30 2.46 -19.77
C ASN A 21 -17.82 2.45 -19.35
N ALA A 22 -17.55 2.19 -18.06
CA ALA A 22 -16.19 2.04 -17.54
C ALA A 22 -15.42 0.88 -18.22
N THR A 23 -16.15 -0.17 -18.61
CA THR A 23 -15.63 -1.30 -19.38
C THR A 23 -15.17 -0.87 -20.78
N ASP A 24 -15.87 0.07 -21.41
CA ASP A 24 -15.48 0.60 -22.73
C ASP A 24 -14.16 1.39 -22.64
N LEU A 25 -13.95 2.16 -21.57
CA LEU A 25 -12.66 2.83 -21.33
C LEU A 25 -11.51 1.84 -21.19
N GLN A 26 -11.73 0.77 -20.43
CA GLN A 26 -10.73 -0.27 -20.22
C GLN A 26 -10.45 -0.99 -21.53
N ARG A 27 -11.49 -1.34 -22.31
CA ARG A 27 -11.35 -1.95 -23.62
C ARG A 27 -10.53 -1.07 -24.57
N LEU A 28 -10.80 0.23 -24.66
CA LEU A 28 -10.01 1.13 -25.50
C LEU A 28 -8.55 1.24 -25.05
N LYS A 29 -8.28 1.25 -23.74
CA LYS A 29 -6.91 1.24 -23.20
C LYS A 29 -6.19 -0.07 -23.50
N LEU A 30 -6.90 -1.20 -23.39
CA LEU A 30 -6.38 -2.53 -23.69
C LEU A 30 -6.09 -2.67 -25.19
N ASP A 31 -7.03 -2.30 -26.06
CA ASP A 31 -6.84 -2.27 -27.51
C ASP A 31 -5.62 -1.42 -27.88
N ARG A 32 -5.43 -0.26 -27.23
CA ARG A 32 -4.24 0.58 -27.43
C ARG A 32 -2.94 -0.08 -26.98
N LEU A 33 -2.98 -0.84 -25.89
CA LEU A 33 -1.82 -1.53 -25.33
C LEU A 33 -1.42 -2.74 -26.21
N MET A 34 -2.41 -3.49 -26.68
CA MET A 34 -2.22 -4.69 -27.50
C MET A 34 -1.86 -4.40 -28.96
N LYS A 35 -2.05 -3.16 -29.44
CA LYS A 35 -1.55 -2.72 -30.75
C LYS A 35 -0.04 -2.88 -30.89
N ASN A 36 0.72 -2.76 -29.78
CA ASN A 36 2.17 -2.90 -29.76
C ASN A 36 2.62 -3.70 -28.52
N PRO A 37 2.56 -5.04 -28.56
CA PRO A 37 2.85 -5.88 -27.39
C PRO A 37 4.32 -5.86 -26.98
N ASP A 38 5.25 -5.61 -27.90
CA ASP A 38 6.70 -5.59 -27.63
C ASP A 38 7.17 -4.31 -26.91
N LYS A 39 6.32 -3.26 -26.88
CA LYS A 39 6.68 -2.00 -26.24
C LYS A 39 6.46 -2.10 -24.72
N PRO A 40 7.50 -1.91 -23.88
CA PRO A 40 7.32 -1.93 -22.44
C PRO A 40 6.37 -0.82 -21.99
N VAL A 41 5.45 -1.18 -21.09
CA VAL A 41 4.43 -0.27 -20.55
C VAL A 41 5.06 0.61 -19.48
N TYR A 42 4.92 1.93 -19.61
CA TYR A 42 5.36 2.87 -18.57
C TYR A 42 4.37 2.86 -17.40
N ILE A 43 4.79 2.28 -16.28
CA ILE A 43 4.10 2.40 -14.99
C ILE A 43 4.75 3.58 -14.26
N PRO A 44 4.00 4.66 -13.98
CA PRO A 44 4.58 5.82 -13.31
C PRO A 44 5.02 5.43 -11.90
N GLU A 45 6.25 5.81 -11.55
CA GLU A 45 6.74 5.71 -10.19
C GLU A 45 5.93 6.59 -9.24
N PRO A 46 5.84 6.22 -7.94
CA PRO A 46 5.18 7.06 -6.96
C PRO A 46 5.81 8.44 -6.94
N ARG A 47 4.97 9.48 -6.91
CA ARG A 47 5.45 10.87 -6.88
C ARG A 47 6.27 11.08 -5.61
N SER A 48 7.54 11.47 -5.77
CA SER A 48 8.37 11.95 -4.65
C SER A 48 7.73 13.18 -4.02
N ASP A 49 7.90 13.31 -2.71
CA ASP A 49 7.56 14.54 -1.99
C ASP A 49 8.31 15.74 -2.59
N LYS A 50 7.65 16.91 -2.55
CA LYS A 50 8.20 18.17 -3.07
C LYS A 50 9.38 18.58 -2.19
N LYS A 51 10.60 18.48 -2.71
CA LYS A 51 11.81 18.89 -1.98
C LYS A 51 11.88 20.41 -1.87
N THR A 52 12.46 20.90 -0.78
CA THR A 52 12.81 22.33 -0.67
C THR A 52 13.87 22.69 -1.71
N PRO A 53 13.85 23.91 -2.26
CA PRO A 53 14.84 24.32 -3.25
C PRO A 53 16.25 24.21 -2.67
N HIS A 54 17.16 23.58 -3.42
CA HIS A 54 18.57 23.47 -3.03
C HIS A 54 19.21 24.86 -3.00
N VAL A 55 19.95 25.16 -1.93
CA VAL A 55 20.69 26.42 -1.78
C VAL A 55 22.09 26.22 -2.38
N PRO A 56 22.51 27.04 -3.35
CA PRO A 56 23.88 26.97 -3.88
C PRO A 56 24.92 27.23 -2.77
N GLU A 57 26.02 26.47 -2.79
CA GLU A 57 27.10 26.60 -1.81
C GLU A 57 27.85 27.93 -1.95
N PHE A 58 28.15 28.34 -3.19
CA PHE A 58 28.87 29.57 -3.48
C PHE A 58 28.03 30.53 -4.32
N VAL A 59 27.88 31.76 -3.83
CA VAL A 59 27.33 32.87 -4.60
C VAL A 59 28.50 33.66 -5.18
N ARG A 60 28.64 33.64 -6.51
CA ARG A 60 29.77 34.28 -7.21
C ARG A 60 29.60 35.78 -7.41
N ASN A 61 28.37 36.29 -7.38
CA ASN A 61 28.02 37.66 -7.75
C ASN A 61 27.69 38.50 -6.51
N VAL A 62 28.50 38.41 -5.46
CA VAL A 62 28.30 39.19 -4.23
C VAL A 62 29.01 40.54 -4.40
N MET A 63 28.24 41.62 -4.33
CA MET A 63 28.79 42.97 -4.33
C MET A 63 29.33 43.32 -2.93
N GLY A 64 30.35 44.19 -2.85
CA GLY A 64 31.06 44.48 -1.59
C GLY A 64 30.14 45.00 -0.48
N SER A 65 30.49 44.73 0.78
CA SER A 65 29.62 45.00 1.95
C SER A 65 29.26 46.48 2.16
N SER A 66 30.08 47.40 1.65
CA SER A 66 29.84 48.85 1.72
C SER A 66 29.22 49.44 0.45
N ALA A 67 28.96 48.61 -0.57
CA ALA A 67 28.34 49.07 -1.80
C ALA A 67 26.86 49.41 -1.57
N GLY A 68 26.37 50.44 -2.26
CA GLY A 68 24.96 50.86 -2.19
C GLY A 68 24.00 49.84 -2.84
N ALA A 69 22.70 50.05 -2.64
CA ALA A 69 21.67 49.22 -3.25
C ALA A 69 21.65 49.39 -4.78
N GLY A 70 21.92 48.31 -5.50
CA GLY A 70 21.81 48.26 -6.95
C GLY A 70 20.35 48.09 -7.43
N SER A 71 20.09 48.36 -8.71
CA SER A 71 18.76 48.20 -9.32
C SER A 71 18.21 46.77 -9.29
N GLY A 72 19.09 45.76 -9.25
CA GLY A 72 18.71 44.35 -9.19
C GLY A 72 18.46 43.81 -7.78
N GLU A 73 18.87 44.52 -6.73
CA GLU A 73 18.88 44.01 -5.35
C GLU A 73 17.46 43.71 -4.83
N PHE A 74 16.49 44.54 -5.23
CA PHE A 74 15.08 44.30 -4.91
C PHE A 74 14.58 42.94 -5.43
N HIS A 75 14.95 42.58 -6.66
CA HIS A 75 14.53 41.30 -7.23
C HIS A 75 15.23 40.12 -6.56
N VAL A 76 16.51 40.26 -6.22
CA VAL A 76 17.26 39.26 -5.45
C VAL A 76 16.56 38.98 -4.11
N TYR A 77 16.28 40.01 -3.31
CA TYR A 77 15.54 39.87 -2.04
C TYR A 77 14.16 39.24 -2.24
N ARG A 78 13.39 39.69 -3.23
CA ARG A 78 12.07 39.14 -3.55
C ARG A 78 12.13 37.63 -3.86
N HIS A 79 13.13 37.19 -4.63
CA HIS A 79 13.31 35.76 -4.93
C HIS A 79 13.76 34.97 -3.71
N LEU A 80 14.71 35.51 -2.93
CA LEU A 80 15.21 34.88 -1.71
C LEU A 80 14.10 34.72 -0.67
N ARG A 81 13.30 35.76 -0.44
CA ARG A 81 12.17 35.74 0.51
C ARG A 81 11.12 34.69 0.13
N ARG A 82 10.77 34.59 -1.16
CA ARG A 82 9.85 33.53 -1.62
C ARG A 82 10.41 32.13 -1.40
N LYS A 83 11.69 31.91 -1.69
CA LYS A 83 12.37 30.63 -1.44
C LYS A 83 12.36 30.29 0.05
N GLU A 84 12.67 31.26 0.89
CA GLU A 84 12.69 31.06 2.35
C GLU A 84 11.29 30.80 2.92
N TYR A 85 10.27 31.53 2.50
CA TYR A 85 8.89 31.28 2.93
C TYR A 85 8.38 29.91 2.47
N ALA A 86 8.69 29.51 1.24
CA ALA A 86 8.38 28.17 0.76
C ALA A 86 9.09 27.09 1.60
N ARG A 87 10.36 27.33 1.98
CA ARG A 87 11.14 26.43 2.83
C ARG A 87 10.54 26.31 4.24
N GLN A 88 10.26 27.44 4.90
CA GLN A 88 9.66 27.47 6.24
C GLN A 88 8.29 26.79 6.25
N LYS A 89 7.44 27.10 5.27
CA LYS A 89 6.13 26.45 5.12
C LYS A 89 6.26 24.94 4.93
N HIS A 90 7.21 24.48 4.12
CA HIS A 90 7.44 23.05 3.94
C HIS A 90 7.87 22.36 5.25
N ILE A 91 8.76 22.99 6.03
CA ILE A 91 9.21 22.45 7.32
C ILE A 91 8.04 22.33 8.29
N GLN A 92 7.22 23.38 8.42
CA GLN A 92 6.05 23.38 9.30
C GLN A 92 5.05 22.28 8.89
N LEU A 93 4.67 22.22 7.61
CA LEU A 93 3.75 21.21 7.11
C LEU A 93 4.27 19.77 7.29
N LYS A 94 5.59 19.57 7.15
CA LYS A 94 6.20 18.25 7.38
C LYS A 94 6.14 17.88 8.87
N ALA A 95 6.48 18.80 9.75
CA ALA A 95 6.43 18.57 11.20
C ALA A 95 5.01 18.25 11.68
N ASP A 96 4.01 19.01 11.21
CA ASP A 96 2.60 18.77 11.55
C ASP A 96 2.13 17.40 11.06
N LYS A 97 2.51 17.02 9.83
CA LYS A 97 2.19 15.71 9.26
C LYS A 97 2.83 14.57 10.05
N GLU A 98 4.09 14.70 10.42
CA GLU A 98 4.83 13.70 11.20
C GLU A 98 4.21 13.49 12.57
N LEU A 99 3.85 14.57 13.28
CA LEU A 99 3.15 14.50 14.57
C LEU A 99 1.81 13.75 14.46
N LEU A 100 1.01 14.07 13.44
CA LEU A 100 -0.27 13.41 13.21
C LEU A 100 -0.10 11.93 12.85
N GLU A 101 0.90 11.58 12.05
CA GLU A 101 1.21 10.19 11.70
C GLU A 101 1.69 9.38 12.90
N GLU A 102 2.53 9.97 13.76
CA GLU A 102 2.98 9.35 15.01
C GLU A 102 1.82 9.09 15.97
N ALA A 103 0.96 10.08 16.19
CA ALA A 103 -0.22 9.94 17.04
C ALA A 103 -1.17 8.86 16.50
N TYR A 104 -1.36 8.82 15.18
CA TYR A 104 -2.17 7.80 14.53
C TYR A 104 -1.56 6.40 14.68
N ARG A 105 -0.25 6.28 14.48
CA ARG A 105 0.49 5.01 14.64
C ARG A 105 0.41 4.49 16.07
N GLN A 106 0.60 5.35 17.07
CA GLN A 106 0.46 5.01 18.48
C GLN A 106 -0.95 4.48 18.78
N LYS A 107 -1.98 5.19 18.33
CA LYS A 107 -3.38 4.76 18.48
C LYS A 107 -3.66 3.39 17.84
N ILE A 108 -3.10 3.11 16.67
CA ILE A 108 -3.22 1.78 16.04
C ILE A 108 -2.54 0.71 16.91
N LEU A 109 -1.34 0.98 17.40
CA LEU A 109 -0.59 0.03 18.22
C LEU A 109 -1.33 -0.29 19.52
N GLU A 110 -1.85 0.72 20.22
CA GLU A 110 -2.66 0.56 21.42
C GLU A 110 -3.91 -0.27 21.15
N ASN A 111 -4.64 0.01 20.06
CA ASN A 111 -5.81 -0.76 19.68
C ASN A 111 -5.47 -2.22 19.37
N LYS A 112 -4.35 -2.47 18.70
CA LYS A 112 -3.86 -3.83 18.43
C LYS A 112 -3.52 -4.56 19.74
N GLN A 113 -2.77 -3.92 20.64
CA GLN A 113 -2.42 -4.48 21.94
C GLN A 113 -3.66 -4.80 22.77
N MET A 114 -4.63 -3.88 22.87
CA MET A 114 -5.89 -4.12 23.58
C MET A 114 -6.69 -5.29 22.99
N ALA A 115 -6.73 -5.41 21.66
CA ALA A 115 -7.38 -6.54 20.99
C ALA A 115 -6.66 -7.86 21.26
N GLU A 116 -5.32 -7.86 21.20
CA GLU A 116 -4.47 -9.01 21.50
C GLU A 116 -4.62 -9.46 22.96
N GLU A 117 -4.62 -8.54 23.93
CA GLU A 117 -4.86 -8.87 25.33
C GLU A 117 -6.23 -9.50 25.56
N ARG A 118 -7.28 -8.94 24.96
CA ARG A 118 -8.64 -9.48 25.06
C ARG A 118 -8.72 -10.88 24.45
N THR A 119 -8.10 -11.08 23.28
CA THR A 119 -8.09 -12.39 22.61
C THR A 119 -7.20 -13.40 23.36
N ALA A 120 -6.07 -12.99 23.91
CA ALA A 120 -5.17 -13.82 24.72
C ALA A 120 -5.86 -14.29 26.01
N LYS A 121 -6.52 -13.39 26.75
CA LYS A 121 -7.31 -13.73 27.95
C LYS A 121 -8.39 -14.78 27.62
N LYS A 122 -9.14 -14.60 26.53
CA LYS A 122 -10.14 -15.57 26.06
C LYS A 122 -9.51 -16.90 25.62
N ARG A 123 -8.39 -16.85 24.90
CA ARG A 123 -7.62 -18.03 24.45
C ARG A 123 -7.11 -18.85 25.64
N LEU A 124 -6.53 -18.21 26.65
CA LEU A 124 -6.07 -18.86 27.88
C LEU A 124 -7.22 -19.55 28.61
N LYS A 125 -8.41 -18.93 28.72
CA LYS A 125 -9.60 -19.55 29.31
C LYS A 125 -10.03 -20.81 28.53
N ARG A 126 -10.03 -20.76 27.19
CA ARG A 126 -10.35 -21.93 26.35
C ARG A 126 -9.31 -23.05 26.49
N LEU A 127 -8.02 -22.71 26.56
CA LEU A 127 -6.95 -23.68 26.76
C LEU A 127 -7.03 -24.37 28.12
N LYS A 128 -7.29 -23.62 29.20
CA LYS A 128 -7.52 -24.19 30.55
C LYS A 128 -8.70 -25.16 30.55
N ARG A 129 -9.84 -24.78 29.94
CA ARG A 129 -11.01 -25.67 29.80
C ARG A 129 -10.69 -26.94 28.99
N LYS A 130 -9.97 -26.80 27.87
CA LYS A 130 -9.54 -27.95 27.05
C LYS A 130 -8.60 -28.89 27.81
N LYS A 131 -7.64 -28.35 28.58
CA LYS A 131 -6.74 -29.16 29.43
C LYS A 131 -7.52 -29.94 30.49
N ALA A 132 -8.39 -29.26 31.24
CA ALA A 132 -9.23 -29.90 32.25
C ALA A 132 -10.15 -31.00 31.67
N LEU A 133 -10.71 -30.79 30.46
CA LEU A 133 -11.52 -31.82 29.79
C LEU A 133 -10.68 -33.02 29.36
N LYS A 134 -9.48 -32.79 28.81
CA LYS A 134 -8.54 -33.86 28.44
C LYS A 134 -8.11 -34.68 29.66
N GLU A 135 -7.79 -34.02 30.77
CA GLU A 135 -7.45 -34.68 32.04
C GLU A 135 -8.61 -35.54 32.54
N LYS A 136 -9.85 -35.03 32.53
CA LYS A 136 -11.04 -35.82 32.90
C LYS A 136 -11.25 -37.03 31.99
N ILE A 137 -11.09 -36.88 30.67
CA ILE A 137 -11.20 -38.00 29.72
C ILE A 137 -10.09 -39.03 29.95
N GLN A 138 -8.86 -38.61 30.26
CA GLN A 138 -7.79 -39.55 30.58
C GLN A 138 -8.03 -40.28 31.90
N ILE A 139 -8.57 -39.61 32.91
CA ILE A 139 -8.94 -40.22 34.20
C ILE A 139 -10.09 -41.23 34.01
N SER A 140 -11.11 -40.89 33.22
CA SER A 140 -12.22 -41.81 32.93
C SER A 140 -11.76 -43.01 32.08
N LYS A 141 -10.90 -42.79 31.08
CA LYS A 141 -10.26 -43.89 30.34
C LYS A 141 -9.42 -44.79 31.24
N LYS A 142 -8.60 -44.23 32.13
CA LYS A 142 -7.82 -45.02 33.10
C LYS A 142 -8.69 -45.82 34.09
N LYS A 143 -9.83 -45.28 34.51
CA LYS A 143 -10.82 -46.01 35.31
C LYS A 143 -11.44 -47.15 34.51
N ASN A 144 -11.90 -46.89 33.29
CA ASN A 144 -12.48 -47.93 32.44
C ASN A 144 -11.47 -49.01 32.03
N THR A 145 -10.19 -48.68 31.82
CA THR A 145 -9.13 -49.69 31.55
C THR A 145 -8.74 -50.51 32.77
N LYS A 146 -9.07 -50.07 33.99
CA LYS A 146 -8.83 -50.85 35.22
C LYS A 146 -9.95 -51.87 35.47
N ASP A 147 -11.13 -51.62 34.91
CA ASP A 147 -12.26 -52.57 34.89
C ASP A 147 -12.28 -53.47 33.64
N THR A 148 -11.44 -53.20 32.62
CA THR A 148 -11.35 -53.96 31.35
C THR A 148 -9.98 -54.61 31.13
N SER A 149 -9.35 -55.11 32.19
CA SER A 149 -8.42 -56.25 32.07
C SER A 149 -9.15 -57.59 31.94
N ASN A 150 -10.46 -57.56 31.67
CA ASN A 150 -11.24 -58.62 31.08
C ASN A 150 -11.99 -58.02 29.86
N GLU A 151 -11.76 -58.62 28.69
CA GLU A 151 -12.52 -58.49 27.44
C GLU A 151 -12.26 -57.30 26.47
N SER A 152 -11.55 -57.69 25.41
CA SER A 152 -11.80 -57.45 23.97
C SER A 152 -11.66 -56.05 23.36
N ASP A 153 -10.63 -55.96 22.50
CA ASP A 153 -10.59 -55.25 21.22
C ASP A 153 -11.96 -55.06 20.56
N THR A 154 -12.21 -53.85 20.03
CA THR A 154 -12.66 -53.62 18.64
C THR A 154 -13.08 -52.17 18.38
N SER A 155 -12.39 -51.54 17.41
CA SER A 155 -12.96 -50.63 16.38
C SER A 155 -13.51 -49.26 16.84
N SER A 156 -13.60 -48.20 16.06
CA SER A 156 -13.11 -47.83 14.74
C SER A 156 -13.23 -46.30 14.68
N ASP A 157 -12.26 -45.72 14.00
CA ASP A 157 -12.27 -44.46 13.27
C ASP A 157 -13.64 -43.83 12.98
N ASN A 158 -13.76 -42.52 13.18
CA ASN A 158 -14.78 -41.71 12.50
C ASN A 158 -14.29 -40.26 12.31
N GLU A 159 -14.15 -39.94 11.03
CA GLU A 159 -13.56 -38.75 10.43
C GLU A 159 -14.33 -37.45 10.71
N ASP A 160 -13.59 -36.41 11.12
CA ASP A 160 -14.08 -35.03 11.22
C ASP A 160 -14.09 -34.37 9.82
N LYS A 161 -15.27 -34.33 9.19
CA LYS A 161 -15.53 -33.49 8.00
C LYS A 161 -15.44 -32.00 8.37
N LYS A 162 -14.36 -31.35 7.96
CA LYS A 162 -14.24 -29.88 7.90
C LYS A 162 -15.21 -29.32 6.86
N LYS A 163 -16.23 -28.58 7.30
CA LYS A 163 -16.87 -27.55 6.47
C LYS A 163 -16.09 -26.26 6.60
N SER A 164 -15.45 -25.87 5.49
CA SER A 164 -14.99 -24.53 5.19
C SER A 164 -16.21 -23.64 4.91
N ASP A 165 -16.43 -22.62 5.74
CA ASP A 165 -17.32 -21.52 5.38
C ASP A 165 -16.55 -20.56 4.46
N SER A 166 -17.22 -20.17 3.38
CA SER A 166 -16.80 -19.17 2.41
C SER A 166 -17.42 -17.82 2.71
#